data_AF-A0A9X3D7B6-F1
#
_entry.id   AF-A0A9X3D7B6-F1
#
_cell.length_a   1.000
_cell.length_b   1.000
_cell.length_c   1.000
_cell.angle_alpha   90.00
_cell.angle_beta   90.00
_cell.angle_gamma   90.00
#
_symmetry.space_group_name_H-M   'P 1'
#
loop_
_entity.id
_entity.type
_entity.pdbx_description
1 polymer ?
#
loop_
_entity_poly.entity_id
_entity_poly.type
_entity_poly.pdbx_seq_one_letter_code
_entity_poly.pdbx_strand_id
1 'polypeptide(L)'
;MPPLSRLARLQIAAVVIIGLFATAYAGVRYVHVERVVGIGIYTVTASMPSSGGIFTNAEVTYRGVPVGRVGQLSLTDDGVDVALELDSGGPE
;
A
#
# COMPACT_ATOMS: atom_id res chain seq x y z
N MET A 1 -39.52 -11.80 -23.86
CA MET A 1 -38.98 -11.23 -22.61
C MET A 1 -39.87 -10.06 -22.23
N PRO A 2 -40.57 -10.08 -21.08
CA PRO A 2 -41.35 -8.93 -20.64
C PRO A 2 -40.40 -7.72 -20.44
N PRO A 3 -40.80 -6.51 -20.84
CA PRO A 3 -39.98 -5.31 -20.65
C PRO A 3 -39.78 -5.05 -19.15
N LEU A 4 -38.55 -4.71 -18.76
CA LEU A 4 -38.21 -4.39 -17.37
C LEU A 4 -39.12 -3.27 -16.85
N SER A 5 -39.78 -3.49 -15.70
CA SER A 5 -40.60 -2.47 -15.06
C SER A 5 -39.73 -1.28 -14.64
N ARG A 6 -40.29 -0.06 -14.59
CA ARG A 6 -39.54 1.15 -14.17
C ARG A 6 -38.87 0.97 -12.79
N LEU A 7 -39.53 0.24 -11.89
CA LEU A 7 -39.00 -0.13 -10.57
C LEU A 7 -37.80 -1.07 -10.68
N ALA A 8 -37.87 -2.11 -11.51
CA ALA A 8 -36.76 -3.03 -11.72
C ALA A 8 -35.52 -2.31 -12.31
N ARG A 9 -35.73 -1.36 -13.24
CA ARG A 9 -34.63 -0.57 -13.81
C ARG A 9 -33.96 0.33 -12.77
N LEU A 10 -34.74 0.95 -11.87
CA LEU A 10 -34.23 1.77 -10.79
C LEU A 10 -33.47 0.93 -9.75
N GLN A 11 -33.99 -0.25 -9.41
CA GLN A 11 -33.33 -1.18 -8.48
C GLN A 11 -31.99 -1.69 -9.02
N ILE A 12 -31.94 -2.07 -10.30
CA ILE A 12 -30.68 -2.48 -10.94
C ILE A 12 -29.68 -1.32 -10.94
N ALA A 13 -30.11 -0.10 -11.27
CA ALA A 13 -29.25 1.07 -11.22
C ALA A 13 -28.70 1.32 -9.81
N ALA A 14 -29.55 1.22 -8.78
CA ALA A 14 -29.14 1.37 -7.39
C ALA A 14 -28.12 0.29 -6.96
N VAL A 15 -28.34 -0.98 -7.32
CA VAL A 15 -27.40 -2.07 -7.02
C VAL A 15 -26.05 -1.83 -7.69
N VAL A 16 -26.04 -1.43 -8.96
CA VAL A 16 -24.80 -1.13 -9.69
C VAL A 16 -24.06 0.03 -9.03
N ILE A 17 -24.76 1.10 -8.66
CA ILE A 17 -24.16 2.26 -8.00
C ILE A 17 -23.55 1.85 -6.65
N ILE A 18 -24.30 1.14 -5.81
CA ILE A 18 -23.82 0.68 -4.49
C ILE A 18 -22.62 -0.26 -4.67
N GLY A 19 -22.69 -1.19 -5.61
CA GLY A 19 -21.57 -2.09 -5.93
C GLY A 19 -20.33 -1.33 -6.36
N LEU A 20 -20.47 -0.34 -7.23
CA LEU A 20 -19.36 0.51 -7.68
C LEU A 20 -18.72 1.25 -6.50
N PHE A 21 -19.53 1.85 -5.63
CA PHE A 21 -19.04 2.54 -4.43
C PHE A 21 -18.37 1.59 -3.45
N ALA A 22 -18.94 0.41 -3.21
CA ALA A 22 -18.36 -0.60 -2.32
C ALA A 22 -17.01 -1.09 -2.85
N THR A 23 -16.91 -1.41 -4.14
CA THR A 23 -15.66 -1.85 -4.77
C THR A 23 -14.63 -0.72 -4.80
N ALA A 24 -15.01 0.51 -5.11
CA ALA A 24 -14.10 1.66 -5.08
C ALA A 24 -13.57 1.91 -3.67
N TYR A 25 -14.45 1.91 -2.67
CA TYR A 25 -14.07 2.07 -1.27
C TYR A 25 -13.14 0.95 -0.78
N ALA A 26 -13.51 -0.30 -1.07
CA ALA A 26 -12.68 -1.47 -0.74
C ALA A 26 -11.32 -1.39 -1.45
N GLY A 27 -11.29 -1.01 -2.72
CA GLY A 27 -10.05 -0.85 -3.49
C GLY A 27 -9.11 0.19 -2.87
N VAL A 28 -9.63 1.37 -2.52
CA VAL A 28 -8.83 2.43 -1.89
C VAL A 28 -8.25 1.98 -0.55
N ARG A 29 -9.04 1.29 0.28
CA ARG A 29 -8.58 0.80 1.59
C ARG A 29 -7.63 -0.39 1.48
N TYR A 30 -7.88 -1.31 0.56
CA TYR A 30 -7.10 -2.55 0.44
C TYR A 30 -5.71 -2.30 -0.15
N VAL A 31 -5.61 -1.40 -1.13
CA VAL A 31 -4.34 -1.08 -1.80
C VAL A 31 -3.39 -0.28 -0.88
N HIS A 32 -3.81 0.09 0.34
CA HIS A 32 -3.06 1.00 1.20
C HIS A 32 -2.63 2.22 0.38
N VAL A 33 -3.58 2.88 -0.29
CA VAL A 33 -3.31 4.04 -1.15
C VAL A 33 -2.49 5.10 -0.41
N GLU A 34 -2.63 5.20 0.90
CA GLU A 34 -1.82 6.02 1.81
C GLU A 34 -0.30 5.86 1.53
N ARG A 35 0.16 4.63 1.29
CA ARG A 35 1.54 4.28 0.93
C ARG A 35 1.93 4.76 -0.47
N VAL A 36 1.01 4.72 -1.42
CA VAL A 36 1.21 5.23 -2.80
C VAL A 36 1.21 6.76 -2.84
N VAL A 37 0.47 7.41 -1.94
CA VAL A 37 0.37 8.87 -1.84
C VAL A 37 1.42 9.45 -0.88
N GLY A 38 2.22 8.60 -0.21
CA GLY A 38 3.30 9.00 0.70
C GLY A 38 2.80 9.64 2.01
N ILE A 39 1.54 9.42 2.38
CA ILE A 39 0.94 10.01 3.58
C ILE A 39 1.19 9.05 4.74
N GLY A 40 1.77 9.55 5.84
CA GLY A 40 2.04 8.75 7.03
C GLY A 40 3.25 7.82 6.92
N ILE A 41 4.16 8.09 5.97
CA ILE A 41 5.40 7.33 5.80
C ILE A 41 6.59 8.31 5.83
N TYR A 42 7.68 7.91 6.46
CA TYR A 42 8.95 8.62 6.40
C TYR A 42 10.07 7.68 5.93
N THR A 43 11.00 8.24 5.15
CA THR A 43 12.10 7.47 4.57
C THR A 43 13.37 7.67 5.39
N VAL A 44 14.00 6.56 5.78
CA VAL A 44 15.33 6.54 6.43
C VAL A 44 16.30 5.77 5.55
N THR A 45 17.41 6.38 5.16
CA THR A 45 18.44 5.67 4.39
C THR A 45 19.44 5.02 5.33
N ALA A 46 19.63 3.71 5.19
CA ALA A 46 20.65 2.95 5.88
C ALA A 46 21.76 2.55 4.89
N SER A 47 22.97 3.06 5.10
CA SER A 47 24.15 2.66 4.33
C SER A 47 24.77 1.41 4.95
N MET A 48 24.92 0.37 4.13
CA MET A 48 25.43 -0.93 4.54
C MET A 48 26.52 -1.41 3.57
N PRO A 49 27.55 -2.14 4.04
CA PRO A 49 28.61 -2.67 3.17
C PRO A 49 28.12 -3.77 2.21
N SER A 50 26.95 -4.36 2.47
CA SER A 50 26.30 -5.36 1.61
C SER A 50 24.80 -5.40 1.89
N SER A 51 23.99 -5.78 0.89
CA SER A 51 22.53 -5.87 1.01
C SER A 51 22.06 -7.04 1.87
N GLY A 52 22.93 -8.03 2.15
CA GLY A 52 22.56 -9.20 2.96
C GLY A 52 21.41 -10.04 2.39
N GLY A 53 21.08 -9.89 1.10
CA GLY A 53 19.97 -10.58 0.43
C GLY A 53 18.61 -9.86 0.54
N ILE A 54 18.58 -8.63 1.06
CA ILE A 54 17.37 -7.81 1.16
C ILE A 54 16.98 -7.29 -0.23
N PHE A 55 15.68 -7.16 -0.49
CA PHE A 55 15.10 -6.71 -1.75
C PHE A 55 14.04 -5.61 -1.52
N THR A 56 13.73 -4.84 -2.56
CA THR A 56 12.65 -3.84 -2.51
C THR A 56 11.32 -4.48 -2.12
N ASN A 57 10.55 -3.79 -1.29
CA ASN A 57 9.30 -4.22 -0.67
C ASN A 57 9.43 -5.30 0.41
N ALA A 58 10.64 -5.69 0.80
CA ALA A 58 10.88 -6.54 1.97
C ALA A 58 10.39 -5.87 3.26
N GLU A 59 10.04 -6.67 4.26
CA GLU A 59 9.52 -6.17 5.54
C GLU A 59 10.64 -5.58 6.41
N VAL A 60 10.39 -4.40 6.99
CA VAL A 60 11.29 -3.77 7.96
C VAL A 60 10.69 -3.97 9.35
N THR A 61 11.48 -4.52 10.25
CA THR A 61 11.05 -4.80 11.62
C THR A 61 11.89 -4.04 12.63
N TYR A 62 11.25 -3.58 13.70
CA TYR A 62 11.92 -3.09 14.90
C TYR A 62 11.67 -4.08 16.03
N ARG A 63 12.74 -4.77 16.47
CA ARG A 63 12.68 -5.80 17.51
C ARG A 63 11.64 -6.89 17.25
N GLY A 64 11.44 -7.24 15.97
CA GLY A 64 10.47 -8.27 15.55
C GLY A 64 9.05 -7.76 15.29
N VAL A 65 8.77 -6.47 15.48
CA VAL A 65 7.48 -5.85 15.12
C VAL A 65 7.62 -5.20 13.74
N PRO A 66 6.75 -5.48 12.77
CA PRO A 66 6.77 -4.82 11.47
C PRO A 66 6.45 -3.33 11.63
N VAL A 67 7.35 -2.48 11.12
CA VAL A 67 7.24 -1.00 11.21
C VAL A 67 7.35 -0.32 9.85
N GLY A 68 7.49 -1.09 8.77
CA GLY A 68 7.64 -0.52 7.44
C GLY A 68 8.08 -1.53 6.39
N ARG A 69 8.55 -1.02 5.26
CA ARG A 69 9.08 -1.81 4.14
C ARG A 69 10.34 -1.19 3.57
N VAL A 70 11.11 -2.00 2.86
CA VAL A 70 12.28 -1.57 2.13
C VAL A 70 11.82 -0.88 0.84
N GLY A 71 12.24 0.36 0.64
CA GLY A 71 12.05 1.11 -0.59
C GLY A 71 13.11 0.76 -1.63
N GLN A 72 13.59 1.77 -2.33
CA GLN A 72 14.62 1.60 -3.35
C GLN A 72 15.97 1.22 -2.75
N LEU A 73 16.65 0.29 -3.41
CA LEU A 73 18.04 -0.07 -3.13
C LEU A 73 18.94 0.65 -4.15
N SER A 74 19.96 1.34 -3.66
CA SER A 74 20.95 2.03 -4.49
C SER A 74 22.34 1.49 -4.21
N LEU A 75 23.03 1.02 -5.23
CA LEU A 75 24.43 0.59 -5.10
C LEU A 75 25.33 1.83 -4.98
N THR A 76 26.27 1.79 -4.04
CA THR A 76 27.30 2.80 -3.83
C THR A 76 28.68 2.18 -4.03
N ASP A 77 29.73 3.01 -4.16
CA ASP A 77 31.09 2.51 -4.39
C ASP A 77 31.59 1.58 -3.26
N ASP A 78 31.11 1.80 -2.04
CA ASP A 78 31.53 1.07 -0.83
C ASP A 78 30.45 0.10 -0.30
N GLY A 79 29.30 -0.05 -0.99
CA GLY A 79 28.22 -0.91 -0.52
C GLY A 79 26.86 -0.64 -1.15
N VAL A 80 25.84 -0.53 -0.30
CA VAL A 80 24.45 -0.31 -0.70
C VAL A 80 23.74 0.64 0.27
N ASP A 81 23.01 1.59 -0.29
CA ASP A 81 22.07 2.44 0.41
C ASP A 81 20.67 1.82 0.32
N VAL A 82 20.11 1.55 1.50
CA VAL A 82 18.78 0.96 1.65
C VAL A 82 17.82 2.04 2.12
N ALA A 83 16.88 2.44 1.26
CA ALA A 83 15.78 3.29 1.69
C ALA A 83 14.79 2.45 2.53
N LEU A 84 14.49 2.88 3.75
CA LEU A 84 13.53 2.26 4.65
C LEU A 84 12.31 3.16 4.74
N GLU A 85 11.17 2.68 4.25
CA GLU A 85 9.89 3.38 4.30
C GLU A 85 9.13 2.95 5.56
N LEU A 86 9.16 3.80 6.57
CA LEU A 86 8.63 3.53 7.91
C LEU A 86 7.30 4.23 8.14
N ASP A 87 6.36 3.54 8.79
CA ASP A 87 5.05 4.09 9.10
C ASP A 87 5.15 5.08 10.29
N SER A 88 4.61 6.30 10.13
CA SER A 88 4.77 7.41 11.08
C SER A 88 4.06 7.20 12.42
N GLY A 89 3.11 6.26 12.49
CA GLY A 89 2.41 5.89 13.73
C GLY A 89 3.28 5.15 14.74
N GLY A 90 4.44 4.64 14.31
CA GLY A 90 5.29 3.77 15.13
C GLY A 90 4.63 2.42 15.45
N PRO A 91 5.35 1.51 16.12
CA PRO A 91 4.76 0.29 16.65
C PRO A 91 3.79 0.63 17.79
N GLU A 92 2.55 0.13 17.70
CA GLU A 92 1.60 0.12 18.82
C GLU A 92 2.04 -0.83 19.94
#